data_AF-A0A661UEH0-F1
#
_entry.id   AF-A0A661UEH0-F1
#
_cell.length_a   1.000
_cell.length_b   1.000
_cell.length_c   1.000
_cell.angle_alpha   90.00
_cell.angle_beta   90.00
_cell.angle_gamma   90.00
#
_symmetry.space_group_name_H-M   'P 1'
#
loop_
_entity.id
_entity.type
_entity.pdbx_description
1 polymer ?
#
loop_
_entity_poly.entity_id
_entity_poly.type
_entity_poly.pdbx_seq_one_letter_code
_entity_poly.pdbx_strand_id
1 'polypeptide(L)'
;TARDGGVLRLTAYVTDPENNVDYVELFEMGHGSLNLYLLDNGLGGDEVAGDNKYSIQINCGPGDMSAGPHYYELIARDKAGNRSEIWPYLEIRSEGLPLLLGHDASAPLLAAGFRPMQGQLHAAALRPRESGTPVPLSAYTYNPDAPVVLEAGYGYTRITTESGGRLQVFARVADPNGLQDIAQVKFKLYALGVWNGVDMHRDPTDPGVYMLDLNIGAGVYPGVYMVDISATDLEGNQGRWPALTVWD
;
A
#
# COMPACT_ATOMS: atom_id res chain seq x y z
N THR A 1 -9.30 2.15 -22.68
CA THR A 1 -8.11 1.31 -22.96
C THR A 1 -6.85 2.13 -23.14
N ALA A 2 -5.64 1.54 -23.23
CA ALA A 2 -4.43 2.28 -23.60
C ALA A 2 -4.60 3.02 -24.94
N ARG A 3 -5.53 2.57 -25.80
CA ARG A 3 -5.93 3.25 -27.04
C ARG A 3 -6.92 4.40 -26.88
N ASP A 4 -7.63 4.49 -25.75
CA ASP A 4 -8.68 5.49 -25.54
C ASP A 4 -8.25 6.59 -24.55
N GLY A 5 -7.16 6.34 -23.80
CA GLY A 5 -6.77 7.20 -22.70
C GLY A 5 -7.73 7.07 -21.51
N GLY A 6 -7.63 8.00 -20.57
CA GLY A 6 -8.43 8.02 -19.35
C GLY A 6 -7.92 9.00 -18.31
N VAL A 7 -8.47 8.91 -17.10
CA VAL A 7 -8.02 9.68 -15.94
C VAL A 7 -7.49 8.71 -14.91
N LEU A 8 -6.20 8.79 -14.60
CA LEU A 8 -5.58 8.12 -13.47
C LEU A 8 -5.64 9.04 -12.25
N ARG A 9 -6.34 8.61 -11.19
CA ARG A 9 -6.33 9.29 -9.90
C ARG A 9 -5.54 8.46 -8.89
N LEU A 10 -4.59 9.11 -8.21
CA LEU A 10 -3.85 8.51 -7.11
C LEU A 10 -4.07 9.36 -5.86
N THR A 11 -4.28 8.69 -4.74
CA THR A 11 -4.44 9.32 -3.42
C THR A 11 -3.63 8.53 -2.40
N ALA A 12 -2.86 9.23 -1.59
CA ALA A 12 -2.03 8.70 -0.53
C ALA A 12 -2.34 9.45 0.77
N TYR A 13 -2.66 8.72 1.83
CA TYR A 13 -2.76 9.32 3.16
C TYR A 13 -1.40 9.18 3.83
N VAL A 14 -0.90 10.28 4.35
CA VAL A 14 0.43 10.33 4.94
C VAL A 14 0.30 10.86 6.36
N THR A 15 0.94 10.17 7.30
CA THR A 15 1.11 10.68 8.66
C THR A 15 2.55 11.04 8.88
N ASP A 16 2.76 12.15 9.55
CA ASP A 16 4.06 12.68 9.93
C ASP A 16 3.95 13.25 11.34
N PRO A 17 4.88 12.94 12.27
CA PRO A 17 4.79 13.38 13.66
C PRO A 17 4.71 14.90 13.84
N GLU A 18 5.36 15.64 12.94
CA GLU A 18 5.37 17.10 12.89
C GLU A 18 4.22 17.68 12.04
N ASN A 19 3.45 16.81 11.39
CA ASN A 19 2.37 17.13 10.46
C ASN A 19 2.82 18.16 9.41
N ASN A 20 4.01 17.96 8.84
CA ASN A 20 4.66 18.91 7.93
C ASN A 20 5.14 18.28 6.62
N VAL A 21 4.47 17.21 6.16
CA VAL A 21 4.66 16.63 4.84
C VAL A 21 4.54 17.73 3.76
N ASP A 22 5.47 17.72 2.83
CA ASP A 22 5.54 18.68 1.72
C ASP A 22 4.85 18.10 0.47
N TYR A 23 5.22 16.88 0.08
CA TYR A 23 4.64 16.18 -1.06
C TYR A 23 4.86 14.66 -1.01
N VAL A 24 4.10 13.92 -1.83
CA VAL A 24 4.36 12.51 -2.12
C VAL A 24 4.80 12.37 -3.57
N GLU A 25 5.96 11.77 -3.79
CA GLU A 25 6.54 11.57 -5.11
C GLU A 25 6.21 10.18 -5.66
N LEU A 26 5.80 10.13 -6.93
CA LEU A 26 5.49 8.91 -7.66
C LEU A 26 6.71 8.43 -8.44
N PHE A 27 7.02 7.15 -8.29
CA PHE A 27 8.08 6.44 -8.97
C PHE A 27 7.47 5.27 -9.76
N GLU A 28 8.08 4.92 -10.89
CA GLU A 28 7.73 3.68 -11.61
C GLU A 28 8.86 2.67 -11.42
N MET A 29 8.47 1.44 -11.09
CA MET A 29 9.40 0.35 -10.82
C MET A 29 10.36 0.16 -11.99
N GLY A 30 11.67 0.31 -11.73
CA GLY A 30 12.73 0.16 -12.72
C GLY A 30 13.02 1.42 -13.57
N HIS A 31 12.20 2.48 -13.48
CA HIS A 31 12.41 3.74 -14.20
C HIS A 31 12.75 4.92 -13.27
N GLY A 32 12.48 4.79 -11.97
CA GLY A 32 12.80 5.83 -10.98
C GLY A 32 11.71 6.90 -10.89
N SER A 33 12.09 8.12 -10.49
CA SER A 33 11.13 9.21 -10.28
C SER A 33 10.48 9.61 -11.60
N LEU A 34 9.15 9.75 -11.58
CA LEU A 34 8.39 10.29 -12.69
C LEU A 34 8.30 11.83 -12.65
N ASN A 35 8.84 12.48 -11.61
CA ASN A 35 8.62 13.89 -11.29
C ASN A 35 7.13 14.26 -11.20
N LEU A 36 6.32 13.32 -10.71
CA LEU A 36 4.91 13.52 -10.44
C LEU A 36 4.72 13.55 -8.92
N TYR A 37 4.00 14.56 -8.45
CA TYR A 37 3.84 14.85 -7.03
C TYR A 37 2.36 14.89 -6.68
N LEU A 38 1.96 14.12 -5.67
CA LEU A 38 0.68 14.25 -5.02
C LEU A 38 0.81 15.34 -3.95
N LEU A 39 -0.17 16.23 -3.90
CA LEU A 39 -0.21 17.39 -3.01
C LEU A 39 -1.49 17.37 -2.16
N ASP A 40 -1.42 17.95 -0.96
CA ASP A 40 -2.55 18.14 -0.03
C ASP A 40 -2.86 19.64 0.06
N ASN A 41 -3.30 20.21 -1.07
CA ASN A 41 -3.46 21.66 -1.27
C ASN A 41 -4.82 22.07 -1.87
N GLY A 42 -5.75 21.12 -2.02
CA GLY A 42 -7.07 21.31 -2.60
C GLY A 42 -7.07 21.56 -4.12
N LEU A 43 -5.97 21.24 -4.81
CA LEU A 43 -5.80 21.42 -6.25
C LEU A 43 -5.30 20.13 -6.92
N GLY A 44 -5.34 20.08 -8.26
CA GLY A 44 -4.67 19.00 -9.02
C GLY A 44 -5.22 17.59 -8.80
N GLY A 45 -6.45 17.47 -8.30
CA GLY A 45 -7.08 16.18 -7.96
C GLY A 45 -7.25 15.96 -6.46
N ASP A 46 -6.70 16.83 -5.62
CA ASP A 46 -6.97 16.87 -4.18
C ASP A 46 -8.28 17.62 -3.87
N GLU A 47 -9.14 17.01 -3.06
CA GLU A 47 -10.48 17.52 -2.75
C GLU A 47 -10.49 18.46 -1.55
N VAL A 48 -9.64 18.22 -0.56
CA VAL A 48 -9.67 18.92 0.72
C VAL A 48 -8.24 19.21 1.19
N ALA A 49 -7.83 20.47 1.06
CA ALA A 49 -6.51 20.90 1.51
C ALA A 49 -6.30 20.70 3.03
N GLY A 50 -5.15 20.13 3.38
CA GLY A 50 -4.70 19.91 4.76
C GLY A 50 -5.38 18.76 5.47
N ASP A 51 -5.99 17.81 4.75
CA ASP A 51 -6.65 16.64 5.36
C ASP A 51 -5.74 15.40 5.48
N ASN A 52 -4.44 15.59 5.22
CA ASN A 52 -3.39 14.58 5.16
C ASN A 52 -3.57 13.55 4.02
N LYS A 53 -4.42 13.82 3.02
CA LYS A 53 -4.53 13.03 1.80
C LYS A 53 -3.93 13.78 0.62
N TYR A 54 -2.77 13.32 0.22
CA TYR A 54 -2.06 13.81 -0.94
C TYR A 54 -2.65 13.15 -2.18
N SER A 55 -3.12 13.95 -3.15
CA SER A 55 -3.71 13.40 -4.37
C SER A 55 -3.12 14.01 -5.65
N ILE A 56 -3.20 13.27 -6.74
CA ILE A 56 -2.95 13.75 -8.11
C ILE A 56 -3.97 13.14 -9.07
N GLN A 57 -4.34 13.93 -10.08
CA GLN A 57 -5.10 13.47 -11.24
C GLN A 57 -4.25 13.64 -12.50
N ILE A 58 -4.02 12.55 -13.21
CA ILE A 58 -3.25 12.49 -14.45
C ILE A 58 -4.22 12.15 -15.59
N ASN A 59 -4.30 13.02 -16.58
CA ASN A 59 -5.01 12.71 -17.82
C ASN A 59 -4.07 11.93 -18.73
N CYS A 60 -4.37 10.66 -18.97
CA CYS A 60 -3.64 9.81 -19.89
C CYS A 60 -4.33 9.90 -21.25
N GLY A 61 -3.68 10.40 -22.28
CA GLY A 61 -4.20 10.39 -23.64
C GLY A 61 -4.18 8.99 -24.28
N PRO A 62 -4.91 8.80 -25.39
CA PRO A 62 -4.74 7.66 -26.29
C PRO A 62 -3.27 7.39 -26.61
N GLY A 63 -2.73 6.27 -26.11
CA GLY A 63 -1.36 5.81 -26.36
C GLY A 63 -0.30 6.33 -25.38
N ASP A 64 -0.67 7.18 -24.40
CA ASP A 64 0.28 7.75 -23.44
C ASP A 64 0.79 6.71 -22.43
N MET A 65 0.05 5.63 -22.23
CA MET A 65 0.46 4.49 -21.41
C MET A 65 0.60 3.24 -22.27
N SER A 66 1.70 2.51 -22.09
CA SER A 66 1.88 1.20 -22.72
C SER A 66 0.84 0.21 -22.21
N ALA A 67 0.38 -0.71 -23.05
CA ALA A 67 -0.41 -1.82 -22.57
C ALA A 67 0.47 -2.75 -21.71
N GLY A 68 0.04 -3.05 -20.49
CA GLY A 68 0.75 -3.95 -19.59
C GLY A 68 0.57 -3.55 -18.12
N PRO A 69 1.09 -4.37 -17.19
CA PRO A 69 1.10 -4.01 -15.78
C PRO A 69 2.08 -2.85 -15.54
N HIS A 70 1.62 -1.82 -14.85
CA HIS A 70 2.45 -0.74 -14.33
C HIS A 70 2.56 -0.88 -12.82
N TYR A 71 3.76 -0.73 -12.29
CA TYR A 71 4.02 -0.82 -10.86
C TYR A 71 4.56 0.52 -10.39
N TYR A 72 3.83 1.14 -9.47
CA TYR A 72 4.18 2.44 -8.93
C TYR A 72 4.61 2.35 -7.48
N GLU A 73 5.54 3.23 -7.13
CA GLU A 73 6.11 3.44 -5.82
C GLU A 73 5.75 4.86 -5.36
N LEU A 74 5.46 5.02 -4.07
CA LEU A 74 5.16 6.30 -3.45
C LEU A 74 6.16 6.58 -2.32
N ILE A 75 6.73 7.77 -2.31
CA ILE A 75 7.64 8.24 -1.25
C ILE A 75 7.18 9.61 -0.78
N ALA A 76 6.77 9.72 0.48
CA ALA A 76 6.46 11.01 1.10
C ALA A 76 7.75 11.73 1.52
N ARG A 77 7.72 13.05 1.44
CA ARG A 77 8.79 13.94 1.93
C ARG A 77 8.22 15.04 2.78
N ASP A 78 8.92 15.37 3.85
CA ASP A 78 8.58 16.50 4.69
C ASP A 78 9.33 17.79 4.29
N LYS A 79 8.96 18.91 4.91
CA LYS A 79 9.60 20.21 4.67
C LYS A 79 11.05 20.29 5.15
N ALA A 80 11.52 19.34 5.95
CA ALA A 80 12.92 19.21 6.34
C ALA A 80 13.74 18.36 5.36
N GLY A 81 13.08 17.73 4.38
CA GLY A 81 13.69 16.85 3.39
C GLY A 81 13.83 15.39 3.83
N ASN A 82 13.24 15.00 4.97
CA ASN A 82 13.14 13.60 5.38
C ASN A 82 12.24 12.84 4.40
N ARG A 83 12.40 11.51 4.34
CA ARG A 83 11.66 10.63 3.42
C ARG A 83 10.97 9.50 4.18
N SER A 84 9.80 9.09 3.71
CA SER A 84 9.19 7.82 4.13
C SER A 84 9.93 6.61 3.57
N GLU A 85 9.56 5.42 4.05
CA GLU A 85 9.82 4.17 3.32
C GLU A 85 9.00 4.14 2.01
N ILE A 86 9.41 3.28 1.07
CA ILE A 86 8.73 3.10 -0.22
C ILE A 86 7.45 2.29 0.00
N TRP A 87 6.33 2.75 -0.53
CA TRP A 87 5.06 2.00 -0.60
C TRP A 87 4.75 1.65 -2.06
N PRO A 88 4.23 0.46 -2.46
CA PRO A 88 3.61 -0.62 -1.68
C PRO A 88 4.59 -1.71 -1.21
N TYR A 89 5.88 -1.52 -1.40
CA TYR A 89 6.83 -2.54 -1.05
C TYR A 89 7.08 -2.60 0.46
N LEU A 90 7.27 -3.83 0.96
CA LEU A 90 7.83 -4.04 2.27
C LEU A 90 9.35 -3.98 2.16
N GLU A 91 9.98 -2.99 2.77
CA GLU A 91 11.43 -2.95 2.93
C GLU A 91 11.84 -3.76 4.17
N ILE A 92 12.60 -4.83 3.99
CA ILE A 92 13.24 -5.56 5.08
C ILE A 92 14.69 -5.10 5.17
N ARG A 93 15.05 -4.46 6.29
CA ARG A 93 16.41 -3.98 6.56
C ARG A 93 17.16 -4.93 7.48
N SER A 94 18.40 -5.25 7.11
CA SER A 94 19.39 -5.73 8.08
C SER A 94 19.92 -4.51 8.84
N GLU A 95 19.81 -4.53 10.17
CA GLU A 95 20.81 -3.80 10.95
C GLU A 95 22.11 -4.57 10.74
N GLY A 96 23.07 -3.95 10.07
CA GLY A 96 24.42 -4.46 10.07
C GLY A 96 24.83 -4.56 11.53
N LEU A 97 25.25 -5.76 11.98
CA LEU A 97 26.11 -5.79 13.15
C LEU A 97 27.20 -4.74 12.88
N PRO A 98 27.50 -3.83 13.84
CA PRO A 98 28.70 -3.03 13.68
C PRO A 98 29.81 -4.03 13.42
N LEU A 99 30.55 -3.86 12.32
CA LEU A 99 31.79 -4.57 12.09
C LEU A 99 32.68 -4.23 13.29
N LEU A 100 32.60 -5.06 14.33
CA LEU A 100 33.40 -4.97 15.53
C LEU A 100 34.76 -5.56 15.19
N LEU A 101 35.46 -4.87 14.28
CA LEU A 101 36.92 -4.91 14.27
C LEU A 101 37.33 -4.14 15.52
N GLY A 102 37.82 -4.88 16.50
CA GLY A 102 37.84 -4.50 17.91
C GLY A 102 38.40 -3.12 18.23
N HIS A 103 37.78 -2.45 19.20
CA HIS A 103 38.45 -1.96 20.40
C HIS A 103 37.42 -1.43 21.40
N ASP A 104 37.71 -1.62 22.69
CA ASP A 104 36.96 -1.13 23.85
C ASP A 104 36.37 0.28 23.70
N ALA A 105 35.13 0.48 24.15
CA ALA A 105 34.77 1.58 25.06
C ALA A 105 33.32 1.44 25.57
N SER A 106 33.20 1.54 26.88
CA SER A 106 31.97 1.54 27.66
C SER A 106 31.24 2.89 27.51
N ALA A 107 29.99 2.88 27.05
CA ALA A 107 29.03 3.98 27.27
C ALA A 107 27.58 3.46 27.20
N PRO A 108 26.66 3.93 28.06
CA PRO A 108 25.26 3.55 27.99
C PRO A 108 24.52 4.44 26.99
N LEU A 109 23.95 3.86 25.94
CA LEU A 109 23.05 4.59 25.05
C LEU A 109 21.65 4.65 25.65
N LEU A 110 21.23 5.89 25.89
CA LEU A 110 19.91 6.32 26.34
C LEU A 110 18.79 5.85 25.42
N ALA A 111 17.64 5.64 26.05
CA ALA A 111 16.34 5.39 25.44
C ALA A 111 15.98 6.42 24.34
N ALA A 112 15.77 5.92 23.13
CA ALA A 112 14.95 6.57 22.12
C ALA A 112 13.74 5.66 21.84
N GLY A 113 12.61 6.00 22.43
CA GLY A 113 11.33 5.34 22.15
C GLY A 113 10.89 5.69 20.74
N PHE A 114 11.05 4.75 19.81
CA PHE A 114 10.43 4.82 18.48
C PHE A 114 9.04 4.20 18.56
N ARG A 115 8.00 4.97 18.18
CA ARG A 115 6.62 4.50 18.07
C ARG A 115 6.36 4.00 16.64
N PRO A 116 5.55 2.94 16.46
CA PRO A 116 5.18 2.45 15.13
C PRO A 116 4.30 3.47 14.39
N MET A 117 4.53 3.63 13.07
CA MET A 117 3.62 4.32 12.16
C MET A 117 2.38 3.45 11.90
N GLN A 118 1.19 4.04 12.04
CA GLN A 118 -0.11 3.46 11.63
C GLN A 118 -0.55 4.20 10.36
N GLY A 119 -0.63 3.50 9.22
CA GLY A 119 -1.02 4.07 7.92
C GLY A 119 -2.44 3.71 7.48
N GLN A 120 -3.38 4.65 7.59
CA GLN A 120 -4.79 4.48 7.21
C GLN A 120 -5.07 5.01 5.78
N LEU A 121 -6.01 4.51 4.98
CA LEU A 121 -6.35 5.01 3.63
C LEU A 121 -7.82 4.68 3.27
N HIS A 122 -8.44 5.40 2.33
CA HIS A 122 -9.84 5.16 1.94
C HIS A 122 -9.97 5.11 0.40
N ALA A 123 -10.66 4.10 -0.13
CA ALA A 123 -11.16 4.02 -1.50
C ALA A 123 -12.63 4.49 -1.56
N ALA A 124 -13.01 5.30 -2.56
CA ALA A 124 -14.38 5.80 -2.74
C ALA A 124 -15.07 5.18 -3.97
N ALA A 125 -16.33 4.78 -3.76
CA ALA A 125 -17.22 4.10 -4.69
C ALA A 125 -17.80 5.02 -5.79
N LEU A 126 -18.02 4.46 -6.98
CA LEU A 126 -18.67 5.12 -8.13
C LEU A 126 -20.19 4.86 -8.17
N ARG A 127 -20.96 5.86 -8.60
CA ARG A 127 -22.37 5.74 -9.04
C ARG A 127 -22.54 6.22 -10.50
N PRO A 128 -23.60 5.76 -11.22
CA PRO A 128 -23.52 5.45 -12.65
C PRO A 128 -24.02 6.55 -13.60
N ARG A 129 -23.57 6.48 -14.86
CA ARG A 129 -24.21 7.16 -16.00
C ARG A 129 -24.47 6.15 -17.13
N GLU A 130 -25.74 5.99 -17.48
CA GLU A 130 -26.33 5.34 -18.67
C GLU A 130 -25.74 5.92 -19.98
N SER A 131 -25.78 5.32 -21.17
CA SER A 131 -26.07 3.97 -21.69
C SER A 131 -25.45 3.92 -23.09
N GLY A 132 -24.80 2.83 -23.46
CA GLY A 132 -24.38 2.55 -24.84
C GLY A 132 -23.64 1.22 -24.86
N THR A 133 -23.98 0.32 -25.78
CA THR A 133 -23.55 -1.09 -25.78
C THR A 133 -22.31 -1.34 -26.66
N PRO A 134 -21.19 -1.80 -26.07
CA PRO A 134 -20.20 -2.59 -26.77
C PRO A 134 -20.20 -4.07 -26.30
N VAL A 135 -19.90 -4.96 -27.26
CA VAL A 135 -19.83 -6.43 -27.16
C VAL A 135 -18.54 -6.86 -26.40
N PRO A 136 -18.50 -8.00 -25.67
CA PRO A 136 -17.74 -8.09 -24.42
C PRO A 136 -16.28 -8.50 -24.63
N LEU A 137 -15.38 -7.62 -24.20
CA LEU A 137 -14.12 -8.05 -23.62
C LEU A 137 -14.45 -8.79 -22.31
N SER A 138 -13.71 -9.84 -21.95
CA SER A 138 -13.78 -10.43 -20.61
C SER A 138 -13.25 -9.40 -19.61
N ALA A 139 -14.10 -8.41 -19.30
CA ALA A 139 -13.89 -7.41 -18.29
C ALA A 139 -13.64 -8.14 -16.97
N TYR A 140 -12.72 -7.62 -16.16
CA TYR A 140 -12.94 -7.73 -14.73
C TYR A 140 -14.29 -7.05 -14.49
N THR A 141 -15.35 -7.85 -14.39
CA THR A 141 -16.69 -7.35 -14.10
C THR A 141 -16.55 -6.63 -12.78
N TYR A 142 -16.55 -5.29 -12.80
CA TYR A 142 -16.69 -4.50 -11.58
C TYR A 142 -17.89 -5.09 -10.87
N ASN A 143 -17.62 -5.77 -9.77
CA ASN A 143 -18.64 -6.41 -9.02
C ASN A 143 -19.02 -5.42 -7.93
N PRO A 144 -20.16 -4.71 -8.08
CA PRO A 144 -20.58 -3.72 -7.10
C PRO A 144 -20.89 -4.34 -5.74
N ASP A 145 -20.94 -5.67 -5.66
CA ASP A 145 -21.18 -6.46 -4.46
C ASP A 145 -19.88 -7.06 -3.90
N ALA A 146 -18.71 -6.80 -4.51
CA ALA A 146 -17.45 -7.32 -3.97
C ALA A 146 -16.92 -6.47 -2.80
N PRO A 147 -16.24 -7.10 -1.82
CA PRO A 147 -15.55 -6.37 -0.78
C PRO A 147 -14.44 -5.52 -1.38
N VAL A 148 -14.11 -4.41 -0.73
CA VAL A 148 -13.04 -3.50 -1.12
C VAL A 148 -12.09 -3.35 0.06
N VAL A 149 -10.82 -3.63 -0.17
CA VAL A 149 -9.78 -3.20 0.78
C VAL A 149 -9.68 -1.69 0.63
N LEU A 150 -9.88 -0.95 1.72
CA LEU A 150 -9.87 0.51 1.79
C LEU A 150 -8.51 1.07 2.16
N GLU A 151 -7.78 0.36 3.02
CA GLU A 151 -6.39 0.62 3.38
C GLU A 151 -5.62 -0.66 3.62
N ALA A 152 -4.30 -0.55 3.51
CA ALA A 152 -3.41 -1.48 4.16
C ALA A 152 -2.10 -0.81 4.54
N GLY A 153 -1.46 -1.36 5.57
CA GLY A 153 -0.15 -0.93 6.02
C GLY A 153 0.58 -2.06 6.72
N TYR A 154 1.82 -1.78 7.09
CA TYR A 154 2.67 -2.70 7.82
C TYR A 154 3.43 -1.97 8.94
N GLY A 155 3.91 -2.75 9.91
CA GLY A 155 4.69 -2.27 11.04
C GLY A 155 5.58 -3.36 11.61
N TYR A 156 6.37 -2.98 12.62
CA TYR A 156 7.33 -3.87 13.29
C TYR A 156 8.41 -4.49 12.38
N THR A 157 8.76 -3.86 11.27
CA THR A 157 9.59 -4.40 10.16
C THR A 157 11.07 -4.71 10.46
N ARG A 158 11.49 -4.73 11.72
CA ARG A 158 12.86 -5.10 12.08
C ARG A 158 13.04 -6.61 11.94
N ILE A 159 13.47 -7.03 10.75
CA ILE A 159 13.71 -8.43 10.38
C ILE A 159 15.14 -8.55 9.88
N THR A 160 15.98 -9.29 10.60
CA THR A 160 17.38 -9.50 10.21
C THR A 160 17.58 -10.88 9.60
N THR A 161 18.63 -11.04 8.79
CA THR A 161 18.99 -12.35 8.25
C THR A 161 19.45 -13.33 9.33
N GLU A 162 20.00 -12.85 10.44
CA GLU A 162 20.52 -13.71 11.51
C GLU A 162 19.42 -14.17 12.48
N SER A 163 18.52 -13.27 12.87
CA SER A 163 17.51 -13.54 13.90
C SER A 163 16.08 -13.62 13.37
N GLY A 164 15.83 -13.24 12.11
CA GLY A 164 14.48 -12.96 11.64
C GLY A 164 13.89 -11.73 12.32
N GLY A 165 12.57 -11.68 12.44
CA GLY A 165 11.84 -10.61 13.11
C GLY A 165 10.33 -10.81 13.09
N ARG A 166 9.60 -9.83 13.63
CA ARG A 166 8.14 -9.77 13.52
C ARG A 166 7.77 -8.91 12.32
N LEU A 167 6.67 -9.21 11.65
CA LEU A 167 6.02 -8.34 10.69
C LEU A 167 4.56 -8.25 11.10
N GLN A 168 4.07 -7.04 11.34
CA GLN A 168 2.65 -6.80 11.49
C GLN A 168 2.11 -6.20 10.20
N VAL A 169 1.01 -6.73 9.70
CA VAL A 169 0.28 -6.21 8.54
C VAL A 169 -1.16 -5.95 8.97
N PHE A 170 -1.76 -4.87 8.49
CA PHE A 170 -3.18 -4.64 8.66
C PHE A 170 -3.82 -4.21 7.35
N ALA A 171 -5.12 -4.44 7.25
CA ALA A 171 -5.96 -4.00 6.15
C ALA A 171 -7.35 -3.63 6.67
N ARG A 172 -7.91 -2.52 6.20
CA ARG A 172 -9.33 -2.19 6.42
C ARG A 172 -10.11 -2.61 5.21
N VAL A 173 -11.19 -3.34 5.44
CA VAL A 173 -12.06 -3.85 4.38
C VAL A 173 -13.46 -3.34 4.62
N ALA A 174 -14.11 -2.91 3.55
CA ALA A 174 -15.54 -2.62 3.54
C ALA A 174 -16.21 -3.55 2.54
N ASP A 175 -17.49 -3.80 2.78
CA ASP A 175 -18.33 -4.59 1.91
C ASP A 175 -19.68 -3.88 1.73
N PRO A 176 -20.20 -3.73 0.51
CA PRO A 176 -21.52 -3.16 0.22
C PRO A 176 -22.67 -3.85 0.98
N ASN A 177 -22.54 -5.14 1.24
CA ASN A 177 -23.50 -6.00 1.95
C ASN A 177 -23.25 -6.01 3.47
N GLY A 178 -22.20 -5.34 3.92
CA GLY A 178 -21.84 -5.12 5.32
C GLY A 178 -20.72 -6.03 5.80
N LEU A 179 -20.05 -5.63 6.88
CA LEU A 179 -18.81 -6.29 7.33
C LEU A 179 -18.98 -7.77 7.75
N GLN A 180 -20.19 -8.21 8.05
CA GLN A 180 -20.47 -9.62 8.38
C GLN A 180 -20.42 -10.52 7.14
N ASP A 181 -20.49 -9.93 5.96
CA ASP A 181 -20.44 -10.62 4.68
C ASP A 181 -19.03 -10.99 4.24
N ILE A 182 -18.01 -10.39 4.87
CA ILE A 182 -16.61 -10.70 4.56
C ILE A 182 -16.24 -12.07 5.14
N ALA A 183 -16.06 -13.06 4.26
CA ALA A 183 -15.69 -14.43 4.61
C ALA A 183 -14.21 -14.56 4.98
N GLN A 184 -13.30 -13.93 4.24
CA GLN A 184 -11.86 -14.01 4.49
C GLN A 184 -11.11 -12.78 3.96
N VAL A 185 -9.97 -12.48 4.59
CA VAL A 185 -8.98 -11.54 4.08
C VAL A 185 -7.63 -12.25 4.09
N LYS A 186 -6.89 -12.21 2.98
CA LYS A 186 -5.64 -12.93 2.78
C LYS A 186 -4.50 -11.99 2.46
N PHE A 187 -3.34 -12.27 3.04
CA PHE A 187 -2.06 -11.65 2.74
C PHE A 187 -1.15 -12.63 2.00
N LYS A 188 -0.46 -12.18 0.96
CA LYS A 188 0.57 -12.94 0.24
C LYS A 188 1.86 -12.14 0.19
N LEU A 189 2.99 -12.82 0.43
CA LEU A 189 4.33 -12.26 0.33
C LEU A 189 5.11 -13.03 -0.75
N TYR A 190 5.46 -12.36 -1.85
CA TYR A 190 6.00 -13.03 -3.04
C TYR A 190 7.47 -13.49 -2.92
N ALA A 191 8.15 -13.12 -1.85
CA ALA A 191 9.58 -13.26 -1.74
C ALA A 191 10.10 -14.58 -1.17
N LEU A 192 9.21 -15.37 -0.56
CA LEU A 192 9.60 -16.56 0.19
C LEU A 192 9.20 -17.86 -0.51
N GLY A 193 8.75 -17.81 -1.77
CA GLY A 193 8.18 -18.97 -2.44
C GLY A 193 6.95 -19.55 -1.72
N VAL A 194 6.38 -18.81 -0.76
CA VAL A 194 5.16 -19.15 -0.04
C VAL A 194 4.00 -18.66 -0.91
N TRP A 195 3.45 -19.58 -1.70
CA TRP A 195 2.33 -19.32 -2.60
C TRP A 195 0.96 -19.35 -1.92
N ASN A 196 0.92 -19.81 -0.66
CA ASN A 196 -0.32 -19.89 0.10
C ASN A 196 -0.52 -18.59 0.86
N GLY A 197 -1.57 -17.84 0.50
CA GLY A 197 -1.97 -16.67 1.26
C GLY A 197 -2.27 -17.04 2.71
N VAL A 198 -1.86 -16.18 3.63
CA VAL A 198 -2.12 -16.31 5.06
C VAL A 198 -3.39 -15.55 5.38
N ASP A 199 -4.32 -16.19 6.09
CA ASP A 199 -5.54 -15.54 6.53
C ASP A 199 -5.21 -14.48 7.58
N MET A 200 -5.72 -13.27 7.37
CA MET A 200 -5.68 -12.18 8.33
C MET A 200 -6.84 -12.33 9.31
N HIS A 201 -6.60 -12.04 10.59
CA HIS A 201 -7.61 -12.13 11.64
C HIS A 201 -8.32 -10.79 11.79
N ARG A 202 -9.66 -10.81 11.94
CA ARG A 202 -10.43 -9.59 12.20
C ARG A 202 -10.06 -8.99 13.57
N ASP A 203 -9.86 -7.69 13.63
CA ASP A 203 -9.60 -6.95 14.86
C ASP A 203 -10.89 -6.93 15.72
N PRO A 204 -10.82 -7.28 17.03
CA PRO A 204 -12.00 -7.34 17.90
C PRO A 204 -12.55 -5.97 18.30
N THR A 205 -11.77 -4.89 18.13
CA THR A 205 -12.12 -3.52 18.48
C THR A 205 -12.61 -2.70 17.29
N ASP A 206 -12.20 -3.07 16.08
CA ASP A 206 -12.68 -2.50 14.83
C ASP A 206 -13.00 -3.63 13.82
N PRO A 207 -14.27 -4.01 13.65
CA PRO A 207 -14.64 -5.14 12.81
C PRO A 207 -14.34 -4.92 11.32
N GLY A 208 -14.02 -3.69 10.90
CA GLY A 208 -13.58 -3.40 9.53
C GLY A 208 -12.08 -3.64 9.32
N VAL A 209 -11.31 -3.86 10.38
CA VAL A 209 -9.85 -4.03 10.32
C VAL A 209 -9.50 -5.51 10.45
N TYR A 210 -8.52 -5.93 9.66
CA TYR A 210 -7.94 -7.26 9.66
C TYR A 210 -6.45 -7.11 9.91
N MET A 211 -5.90 -7.96 10.76
CA MET A 211 -4.51 -7.93 11.18
C MET A 211 -3.84 -9.27 10.96
N LEU A 212 -2.55 -9.24 10.67
CA LEU A 212 -1.71 -10.41 10.58
C LEU A 212 -0.38 -10.13 11.29
N ASP A 213 -0.03 -11.01 12.22
CA ASP A 213 1.27 -11.03 12.86
C ASP A 213 2.07 -12.23 12.36
N LEU A 214 3.13 -11.96 11.61
CA LEU A 214 4.05 -12.97 11.09
C LEU A 214 5.35 -12.93 11.86
N ASN A 215 5.80 -14.10 12.33
CA ASN A 215 7.19 -14.29 12.71
C ASN A 215 7.97 -14.72 11.47
N ILE A 216 8.76 -13.80 10.94
CA ILE A 216 9.64 -14.06 9.82
C ILE A 216 10.92 -14.69 10.38
N GLY A 217 11.22 -15.92 9.98
CA GLY A 217 12.39 -16.64 10.46
C GLY A 217 13.71 -16.01 10.03
N ALA A 218 14.80 -16.44 10.66
CA ALA A 218 16.15 -16.17 10.18
C ALA A 218 16.34 -16.68 8.74
N GLY A 219 17.31 -16.12 8.02
CA GLY A 219 17.63 -16.44 6.64
C GLY A 219 16.87 -15.61 5.60
N VAL A 220 15.96 -14.73 6.02
CA VAL A 220 15.36 -13.73 5.11
C VAL A 220 16.38 -12.65 4.80
N TYR A 221 16.66 -12.47 3.52
CA TYR A 221 17.60 -11.46 3.06
C TYR A 221 17.01 -10.06 3.21
N PRO A 222 17.83 -9.03 3.43
CA PRO A 222 17.36 -7.66 3.33
C PRO A 222 16.92 -7.41 1.89
N GLY A 223 15.83 -6.68 1.71
CA GLY A 223 15.31 -6.43 0.38
C GLY A 223 13.92 -5.83 0.35
N VAL A 224 13.51 -5.51 -0.87
CA VAL A 224 12.20 -4.96 -1.20
C VAL A 224 11.31 -6.12 -1.60
N TYR A 225 10.17 -6.25 -0.94
CA TYR A 225 9.27 -7.38 -1.13
C TYR A 225 7.87 -6.94 -1.53
N MET A 226 7.32 -7.62 -2.54
CA MET A 226 5.96 -7.40 -3.01
C MET A 226 4.98 -8.15 -2.12
N VAL A 227 3.88 -7.48 -1.78
CA VAL A 227 2.77 -8.05 -1.03
C VAL A 227 1.45 -7.88 -1.79
N ASP A 228 0.53 -8.82 -1.61
CA ASP A 228 -0.84 -8.78 -2.13
C ASP A 228 -1.81 -9.00 -0.97
N ILE A 229 -2.87 -8.19 -0.90
CA ILE A 229 -3.94 -8.35 0.08
C ILE A 229 -5.25 -8.46 -0.68
N SER A 230 -6.04 -9.48 -0.36
CA SER A 230 -7.32 -9.72 -1.00
C SER A 230 -8.41 -10.03 0.02
N ALA A 231 -9.61 -9.51 -0.20
CA ALA A 231 -10.80 -9.84 0.56
C ALA A 231 -11.75 -10.72 -0.29
N THR A 232 -12.48 -11.61 0.35
CA THR A 232 -13.53 -12.42 -0.27
C THR A 232 -14.77 -12.40 0.63
N ASP A 233 -15.95 -12.19 0.07
CA ASP A 233 -17.22 -12.27 0.79
C ASP A 233 -17.77 -13.72 0.83
N LEU A 234 -18.96 -13.91 1.40
CA LEU A 234 -19.62 -15.20 1.57
C LEU A 234 -20.14 -15.79 0.24
N GLU A 235 -20.48 -14.92 -0.72
CA GLU A 235 -20.91 -15.26 -2.08
C GLU A 235 -19.72 -15.62 -2.99
N GLY A 236 -18.50 -15.34 -2.55
CA GLY A 236 -17.26 -15.62 -3.26
C GLY A 236 -16.78 -14.49 -4.16
N ASN A 237 -17.39 -13.30 -4.11
CA ASN A 237 -16.87 -12.13 -4.78
C ASN A 237 -15.57 -11.68 -4.12
N GLN A 238 -14.66 -11.10 -4.89
CA GLN A 238 -13.32 -10.77 -4.42
C GLN A 238 -12.95 -9.33 -4.77
N GLY A 239 -12.40 -8.63 -3.78
CA GLY A 239 -11.63 -7.41 -3.99
C GLY A 239 -10.17 -7.64 -3.66
N ARG A 240 -9.30 -6.89 -4.34
CA ARG A 240 -7.87 -6.87 -4.04
C ARG A 240 -7.42 -5.46 -3.74
N TRP A 241 -6.61 -5.33 -2.70
CA TRP A 241 -5.82 -4.14 -2.47
C TRP A 241 -4.74 -4.07 -3.56
N PRO A 242 -4.53 -2.93 -4.20
CA PRO A 242 -3.65 -2.87 -5.35
C PRO A 242 -2.21 -3.29 -5.03
N ALA A 243 -1.66 -4.21 -5.83
CA ALA A 243 -0.64 -3.76 -6.78
C ALA A 243 -1.41 -2.94 -7.85
N LEU A 244 -1.12 -1.65 -7.95
CA LEU A 244 -1.97 -0.69 -8.67
C LEU A 244 -2.17 -1.15 -10.11
N THR A 245 -3.37 -1.63 -10.45
CA THR A 245 -3.71 -1.99 -11.82
C THR A 245 -4.57 -0.89 -12.39
N VAL A 246 -3.97 -0.07 -13.26
CA VAL A 246 -4.67 0.96 -14.02
C VAL A 246 -5.13 0.31 -15.32
N TRP A 247 -6.43 0.05 -15.42
CA TRP A 247 -7.06 -0.36 -16.66
C TRP A 247 -7.63 0.89 -17.32
N ASP A 248 -6.90 1.38 -18.31
CA ASP A 248 -7.39 1.38 -19.68
C ASP A 248 -8.88 1.72 -19.88
#